data_AF-A0A4D5RP40-F1
#
_entry.id   AF-A0A4D5RP40-F1
#
_cell.length_a   1.000
_cell.length_b   1.000
_cell.length_c   1.000
_cell.angle_alpha   90.00
_cell.angle_beta   90.00
_cell.angle_gamma   90.00
#
_symmetry.space_group_name_H-M   'P 1'
#
loop_
_entity.id
_entity.type
_entity.pdbx_description
1 polymer ?
#
loop_
_entity_poly.entity_id
_entity_poly.type
_entity_poly.pdbx_seq_one_letter_code
_entity_poly.pdbx_strand_id
1 'polypeptide(L)'
;MLVSERGVPILVLVAACVAGAHGFIDGLYCGRENCYEVLGVGRDTSKAEMARAYRQLARKHHPDMHKTQEAKSRATERFTLIATAYEILKDDESRKDYDDMLDNPEAVYRHYFRYYRKRMAPRVDVRIVLAVTITVISVVQYYGAWHRYRTAIDHLVTVPKYRLKAVEIARADGFYNPSRKRDRRRKEELKDEEESLLRKIIEEQVDIRGGYSRPSLRQVLWVQLVLLPVTLGHLAWWQARWLFKFTLGGQELGPVEKEYLIRRHMGLSQGQWDALEDRERQGFLRDQLWLKDKFKVWKQRQEEEMRAKLAESARYKSYRRYMKNHGPGQISFED
;
A
#
# COMPACT_ATOMS: atom_id res chain seq x y z
N MET A 1 8.95 77.01 54.72
CA MET A 1 9.61 76.17 53.70
C MET A 1 8.62 75.99 52.55
N LEU A 2 8.85 76.72 51.47
CA LEU A 2 8.05 76.72 50.24
C LEU A 2 8.58 75.60 49.33
N VAL A 3 7.74 74.64 48.94
CA VAL A 3 7.96 73.85 47.73
C VAL A 3 6.66 73.83 46.95
N SER A 4 6.61 74.69 45.95
CA SER A 4 5.52 74.89 45.00
C SER A 4 5.83 74.09 43.73
N GLU A 5 4.83 73.30 43.35
CA GLU A 5 4.37 72.91 42.01
C GLU A 5 5.37 72.94 40.83
N ARG A 6 5.63 71.74 40.28
CA ARG A 6 5.96 71.57 38.86
C ARG A 6 4.99 70.57 38.25
N GLY A 7 3.90 71.09 37.70
CA GLY A 7 3.05 70.34 36.78
C GLY A 7 3.72 70.24 35.42
N VAL A 8 3.96 69.02 34.95
CA VAL A 8 4.26 68.72 33.54
C VAL A 8 3.07 67.92 33.02
N PRO A 9 2.24 68.48 32.12
CA PRO A 9 1.24 67.68 31.43
C PRO A 9 1.95 66.94 30.30
N ILE A 10 2.24 65.65 30.50
CA ILE A 10 2.63 64.76 29.40
C ILE A 10 1.36 64.52 28.59
N LEU A 11 1.24 65.27 27.49
CA LEU A 11 0.22 65.09 26.48
C LEU A 11 0.54 63.78 25.75
N VAL A 12 -0.06 62.67 26.20
CA VAL A 12 0.00 61.38 25.51
C VAL A 12 -0.83 61.52 24.24
N LEU A 13 -0.16 61.89 23.15
CA LEU A 13 -0.66 61.75 21.80
C LEU A 13 -0.78 60.25 21.51
N VAL A 14 -1.94 59.68 21.84
CA VAL A 14 -2.36 58.38 21.29
C VAL A 14 -2.59 58.61 19.81
N ALA A 15 -1.52 58.54 19.02
CA ALA A 15 -1.62 58.28 17.61
C ALA A 15 -2.24 56.89 17.48
N ALA A 16 -3.55 56.85 17.32
CA ALA A 16 -4.26 55.69 16.82
C ALA A 16 -3.73 55.43 15.40
N CYS A 17 -2.61 54.71 15.30
CA CYS A 17 -2.27 53.96 14.11
C CYS A 17 -3.37 52.92 13.96
N VAL A 18 -4.45 53.30 13.28
CA VAL A 18 -5.33 52.35 12.60
C VAL A 18 -4.47 51.71 11.53
N ALA A 19 -3.66 50.73 11.94
CA ALA A 19 -3.11 49.77 11.01
C ALA A 19 -4.32 49.05 10.43
N GLY A 20 -4.71 49.44 9.21
CA GLY A 20 -5.77 48.77 8.48
C GLY A 20 -5.53 47.27 8.54
N ALA A 21 -6.56 46.53 8.94
CA ALA A 21 -6.58 45.09 8.93
C ALA A 21 -6.46 44.61 7.47
N HIS A 22 -5.23 44.50 6.96
CA HIS A 22 -4.99 43.96 5.64
C HIS A 22 -4.99 42.44 5.79
N GLY A 23 -6.17 41.82 5.66
CA GLY A 23 -6.35 40.36 5.60
C GLY A 23 -5.73 39.70 4.37
N PHE A 24 -4.71 40.32 3.77
CA PHE A 24 -4.01 39.85 2.59
C PHE A 24 -2.87 38.90 2.98
N ILE A 25 -2.83 37.75 2.34
CA ILE A 25 -1.84 36.72 2.60
C ILE A 25 -0.72 36.86 1.58
N ASP A 26 0.50 37.11 2.06
CA ASP A 26 1.68 37.22 1.18
C ASP A 26 1.90 35.91 0.41
N GLY A 27 2.11 36.00 -0.90
CA GLY A 27 2.22 34.84 -1.80
C GLY A 27 0.88 34.22 -2.25
N LEU A 28 -0.27 34.76 -1.85
CA LEU A 28 -1.59 34.32 -2.32
C LEU A 28 -2.21 35.37 -3.25
N TYR A 29 -2.80 34.96 -4.37
CA TYR A 29 -3.42 35.86 -5.34
C TYR A 29 -2.48 37.01 -5.78
N CYS A 30 -2.82 38.27 -5.47
CA CYS A 30 -2.01 39.46 -5.76
C CYS A 30 -1.09 39.87 -4.58
N GLY A 31 -0.85 38.96 -3.63
CA GLY A 31 0.01 39.17 -2.48
C GLY A 31 -0.59 40.20 -1.52
N ARG A 32 0.15 41.30 -1.29
CA ARG A 32 -0.24 42.37 -0.35
C ARG A 32 -1.15 43.43 -0.97
N GLU A 33 -1.42 43.36 -2.28
CA GLU A 33 -2.28 44.30 -2.99
C GLU A 33 -3.61 43.67 -3.38
N ASN A 34 -4.65 44.49 -3.49
CA ASN A 34 -5.94 44.06 -3.99
C ASN A 34 -5.91 43.93 -5.52
N CYS A 35 -6.32 42.77 -6.08
CA CYS A 35 -6.32 42.52 -7.51
C CYS A 35 -7.21 43.48 -8.30
N TYR A 36 -8.30 43.97 -7.69
CA TYR A 36 -9.17 44.98 -8.29
C TYR A 36 -8.45 46.34 -8.42
N GLU A 37 -7.71 46.73 -7.38
CA GLU A 37 -6.94 47.97 -7.35
C GLU A 37 -5.72 47.91 -8.29
N VAL A 38 -5.07 46.75 -8.38
CA VAL A 38 -3.96 46.52 -9.33
C VAL A 38 -4.40 46.77 -10.77
N LEU A 39 -5.62 46.37 -11.14
CA LEU A 39 -6.20 46.62 -12.47
C LEU A 39 -6.92 47.98 -12.57
N GLY A 40 -7.16 48.67 -11.47
CA GLY A 40 -7.93 49.92 -11.43
C GLY A 40 -9.40 49.75 -11.78
N VAL A 41 -10.01 48.62 -11.39
CA VAL A 41 -11.41 48.26 -11.69
C VAL A 41 -12.18 47.96 -10.41
N GLY A 42 -13.50 48.18 -10.41
CA GLY A 42 -14.38 47.84 -9.28
C GLY A 42 -14.83 46.37 -9.27
N ARG A 43 -15.37 45.90 -8.14
CA ARG A 43 -15.91 44.53 -8.00
C ARG A 43 -17.08 44.23 -8.93
N ASP A 44 -17.79 45.23 -9.45
CA ASP A 44 -18.92 45.02 -10.38
C ASP A 44 -18.52 45.17 -11.86
N THR A 45 -17.22 45.32 -12.14
CA THR A 45 -16.73 45.56 -13.50
C THR A 45 -16.94 44.35 -14.41
N SER A 46 -17.35 44.61 -15.65
CA SER A 46 -17.57 43.57 -16.66
C SER A 46 -16.25 42.94 -17.13
N LYS A 47 -16.30 41.68 -17.60
CA LYS A 47 -15.11 41.00 -18.17
C LYS A 47 -14.48 41.77 -19.34
N ALA A 48 -15.31 42.46 -20.13
CA ALA A 48 -14.84 43.25 -21.27
C ALA A 48 -14.02 44.46 -20.81
N GLU A 49 -14.47 45.16 -19.77
CA GLU A 49 -13.77 46.31 -19.17
C GLU A 49 -12.49 45.87 -18.46
N MET A 50 -12.52 44.77 -17.69
CA MET A 50 -11.31 44.20 -17.08
C MET A 50 -10.25 43.85 -18.14
N ALA A 51 -10.68 43.27 -19.27
CA ALA A 51 -9.77 42.97 -20.38
C ALA A 51 -9.23 44.23 -21.07
N ARG A 52 -9.98 45.34 -21.09
CA ARG A 52 -9.49 46.63 -21.62
C ARG A 52 -8.46 47.25 -20.67
N ALA A 53 -8.77 47.30 -19.37
CA ALA A 53 -7.86 47.79 -18.33
C ALA A 53 -6.54 47.02 -18.31
N TYR A 54 -6.61 45.68 -18.35
CA TYR A 54 -5.44 44.82 -18.45
C TYR A 54 -4.56 45.17 -19.66
N ARG A 55 -5.13 45.26 -20.88
CA ARG A 55 -4.35 45.57 -22.09
C ARG A 55 -3.68 46.96 -22.02
N GLN A 56 -4.33 47.93 -21.39
CA GLN A 56 -3.77 49.27 -21.23
C GLN A 56 -2.58 49.25 -20.26
N LEU A 57 -2.75 48.62 -19.10
CA LEU A 57 -1.71 48.52 -18.07
C LEU A 57 -0.54 47.62 -18.52
N ALA A 58 -0.82 46.52 -19.21
CA ALA A 58 0.18 45.61 -19.75
C ALA A 58 1.10 46.33 -20.76
N ARG A 59 0.56 47.16 -21.65
CA ARG A 59 1.38 47.98 -22.56
C ARG A 59 2.21 49.02 -21.82
N LYS A 60 1.64 49.66 -20.80
CA LYS A 60 2.32 50.70 -20.01
C LYS A 60 3.50 50.14 -19.21
N HIS A 61 3.36 48.94 -18.66
CA HIS A 61 4.36 48.29 -17.81
C HIS A 61 5.16 47.21 -18.55
N HIS A 62 5.09 47.15 -19.88
CA HIS A 62 5.89 46.19 -20.64
C HIS A 62 7.39 46.54 -20.51
N PRO A 63 8.29 45.58 -20.21
CA PRO A 63 9.70 45.87 -19.98
C PRO A 63 10.36 46.55 -21.20
N ASP A 64 9.92 46.25 -22.42
CA ASP A 64 10.43 46.87 -23.65
C ASP A 64 10.15 48.37 -23.77
N MET A 65 9.19 48.90 -23.00
CA MET A 65 8.90 50.34 -22.97
C MET A 65 9.88 51.11 -22.08
N HIS A 66 10.76 50.43 -21.35
CA HIS A 66 11.68 51.03 -20.40
C HIS A 66 13.14 50.83 -20.80
N LYS A 67 13.96 51.89 -20.71
CA LYS A 67 15.34 51.91 -21.21
C LYS A 67 16.39 51.48 -20.18
N THR A 68 16.19 51.80 -18.90
CA THR A 68 17.16 51.48 -17.83
C THR A 68 16.86 50.13 -17.19
N GLN A 69 17.90 49.44 -16.71
CA GLN A 69 17.75 48.11 -16.10
C GLN A 69 16.85 48.13 -14.86
N GLU A 70 16.97 49.16 -14.02
CA GLU A 70 16.10 49.36 -12.84
C GLU A 70 14.64 49.60 -13.23
N ALA A 71 14.39 50.36 -14.30
CA ALA A 71 13.02 50.59 -14.78
C ALA A 71 12.44 49.31 -15.41
N LYS A 72 13.25 48.52 -16.11
CA LYS A 72 12.85 47.20 -16.63
C LYS A 72 12.48 46.23 -15.51
N SER A 73 13.27 46.18 -14.43
CA SER A 73 12.97 45.31 -13.28
C SER A 73 11.63 45.67 -12.64
N ARG A 74 11.43 46.95 -12.31
CA ARG A 74 10.17 47.45 -11.73
C ARG A 74 8.98 47.25 -12.66
N ALA A 75 9.16 47.45 -13.96
CA ALA A 75 8.13 47.20 -14.96
C ALA A 75 7.76 45.71 -15.04
N THR A 76 8.75 44.82 -14.99
CA THR A 76 8.54 43.37 -14.98
C THR A 76 7.76 42.92 -13.75
N GLU A 77 8.13 43.38 -12.55
CA GLU A 77 7.39 43.09 -11.31
C GLU A 77 5.95 43.60 -11.36
N ARG A 78 5.74 44.83 -11.86
CA ARG A 78 4.39 45.37 -11.98
C ARG A 78 3.58 44.62 -13.04
N PHE A 79 4.22 44.23 -14.14
CA PHE A 79 3.60 43.46 -15.21
C PHE A 79 3.15 42.07 -14.74
N THR A 80 3.98 41.35 -13.98
CA THR A 80 3.61 40.04 -13.42
C THR A 80 2.43 40.16 -12.45
N LEU A 81 2.41 41.21 -11.63
CA LEU A 81 1.29 41.48 -10.72
C LEU A 81 -0.01 41.80 -11.48
N ILE A 82 0.06 42.65 -12.52
CA ILE A 82 -1.07 42.98 -13.40
C ILE A 82 -1.61 41.72 -14.11
N ALA A 83 -0.72 40.87 -14.61
CA ALA A 83 -1.09 39.60 -15.25
C ALA A 83 -1.79 38.66 -14.25
N THR A 84 -1.23 38.52 -13.05
CA THR A 84 -1.80 37.70 -11.97
C THR A 84 -3.19 38.19 -11.58
N ALA A 85 -3.37 39.51 -11.39
CA ALA A 85 -4.66 40.11 -11.08
C ALA A 85 -5.70 39.83 -12.17
N TYR A 86 -5.33 39.97 -13.44
CA TYR A 86 -6.23 39.67 -14.55
C TYR A 86 -6.58 38.17 -14.65
N GLU A 87 -5.63 37.27 -14.44
CA GLU A 87 -5.88 35.82 -14.44
C GLU A 87 -6.90 35.41 -13.38
N ILE A 88 -6.78 35.96 -12.17
CA ILE A 88 -7.68 35.67 -11.05
C ILE A 88 -9.08 36.22 -11.31
N LEU A 89 -9.18 37.48 -11.76
CA LEU A 89 -10.47 38.17 -11.93
C LEU A 89 -11.23 37.77 -13.21
N LYS A 90 -10.52 37.24 -14.23
CA LYS A 90 -11.12 36.82 -15.50
C LYS A 90 -11.95 35.54 -15.36
N ASP A 91 -11.48 34.61 -14.55
CA ASP A 91 -12.12 33.31 -14.33
C ASP A 91 -13.16 33.40 -13.21
N ASP A 92 -14.41 33.02 -13.47
CA ASP A 92 -15.52 33.26 -12.53
C ASP A 92 -15.35 32.52 -11.21
N GLU A 93 -14.83 31.30 -11.25
CA GLU A 93 -14.59 30.51 -10.05
C GLU A 93 -13.42 31.09 -9.23
N SER A 94 -12.33 31.50 -9.90
CA SER A 94 -11.18 32.13 -9.22
C SER A 94 -11.54 33.51 -8.64
N ARG A 95 -12.37 34.28 -9.34
CA ARG A 95 -12.91 35.56 -8.86
C ARG A 95 -13.79 35.35 -7.63
N LYS A 96 -14.66 34.34 -7.66
CA LYS A 96 -15.51 34.00 -6.51
C LYS A 96 -14.70 33.58 -5.29
N ASP A 97 -13.65 32.77 -5.48
CA ASP A 97 -12.75 32.38 -4.39
C ASP A 97 -11.93 33.57 -3.86
N TYR A 98 -11.58 34.51 -4.73
CA TYR A 98 -10.93 35.76 -4.34
C TYR A 98 -11.87 36.68 -3.56
N ASP A 99 -13.11 36.84 -4.00
CA ASP A 99 -14.14 37.63 -3.32
C ASP A 99 -14.47 37.01 -1.94
N ASP A 100 -14.58 35.68 -1.83
CA ASP A 100 -14.75 34.97 -0.55
C ASP A 100 -13.56 35.19 0.40
N MET A 101 -12.34 35.35 -0.14
CA MET A 101 -11.17 35.71 0.66
C MET A 101 -11.25 37.14 1.18
N LEU A 102 -11.70 38.08 0.34
CA LEU A 102 -11.88 39.47 0.75
C LEU A 102 -12.97 39.64 1.80
N ASP A 103 -14.05 38.85 1.70
CA ASP A 103 -15.19 38.93 2.59
C ASP A 103 -14.99 38.16 3.90
N ASN A 104 -14.18 37.08 3.88
CA ASN A 104 -13.88 36.22 5.05
C ASN A 104 -12.36 36.05 5.27
N PRO A 105 -11.62 37.11 5.68
CA PRO A 105 -10.16 37.05 5.81
C PRO A 105 -9.66 36.10 6.92
N GLU A 106 -10.49 35.77 7.90
CA GLU A 106 -10.14 34.88 9.01
C GLU A 106 -9.97 33.40 8.58
N ALA A 107 -10.57 33.00 7.45
CA ALA A 107 -10.54 31.63 6.96
C ALA A 107 -9.26 31.27 6.16
N VAL A 108 -8.10 31.70 6.63
CA VAL A 108 -6.78 31.58 5.96
C VAL A 108 -6.52 30.20 5.36
N TYR A 109 -6.70 29.13 6.14
CA TYR A 109 -6.44 27.76 5.68
C TYR A 109 -7.35 27.33 4.53
N ARG A 110 -8.60 27.80 4.51
CA ARG A 110 -9.58 27.48 3.46
C ARG A 110 -9.18 28.12 2.14
N HIS A 111 -8.82 29.40 2.17
CA HIS A 111 -8.38 30.17 0.99
C HIS A 111 -7.08 29.61 0.42
N TYR A 112 -6.13 29.27 1.29
CA TYR A 112 -4.90 28.58 0.91
C TYR A 112 -5.21 27.25 0.20
N PHE A 113 -6.05 26.40 0.82
CA PHE A 113 -6.41 25.11 0.24
C PHE A 113 -7.08 25.25 -1.13
N ARG A 114 -8.02 26.18 -1.30
CA ARG A 114 -8.71 26.38 -2.60
C ARG A 114 -7.76 26.85 -3.68
N TYR A 115 -6.92 27.84 -3.39
CA TYR A 115 -5.93 28.37 -4.33
C TYR A 115 -4.95 27.29 -4.80
N TYR A 116 -4.36 26.54 -3.87
CA TYR A 116 -3.41 25.48 -4.23
C TYR A 116 -4.09 24.29 -4.90
N ARG A 117 -5.28 23.88 -4.45
CA ARG A 117 -6.01 22.79 -5.10
C ARG A 117 -6.27 23.10 -6.58
N LYS A 118 -6.62 24.33 -6.94
CA LYS A 118 -6.88 24.68 -8.34
C LYS A 118 -5.62 24.66 -9.21
N ARG A 119 -4.47 25.07 -8.67
CA ARG A 119 -3.20 25.11 -9.40
C ARG A 119 -2.46 23.76 -9.44
N MET A 120 -2.59 22.97 -8.37
CA MET A 120 -1.79 21.76 -8.15
C MET A 120 -2.60 20.47 -8.24
N ALA A 121 -3.94 20.50 -8.28
CA ALA A 121 -4.71 19.27 -8.43
C ALA A 121 -4.36 18.60 -9.77
N PRO A 122 -3.94 17.32 -9.74
CA PRO A 122 -3.70 16.58 -10.97
C PRO A 122 -5.00 16.54 -11.79
N ARG A 123 -4.88 16.70 -13.10
CA ARG A 123 -6.04 16.65 -14.02
C ARG A 123 -6.70 15.26 -14.08
N VAL A 124 -6.02 14.23 -13.58
CA VAL A 124 -6.51 12.86 -13.53
C VAL A 124 -6.98 12.50 -12.13
N ASP A 125 -8.14 11.85 -12.02
CA ASP A 125 -8.63 11.34 -10.75
C ASP A 125 -7.70 10.23 -10.24
N VAL A 126 -7.12 10.45 -9.07
CA VAL A 126 -6.22 9.50 -8.38
C VAL A 126 -6.88 8.12 -8.22
N ARG A 127 -8.21 8.06 -8.08
CA ARG A 127 -8.96 6.80 -7.96
C ARG A 127 -8.82 5.92 -9.21
N ILE A 128 -8.83 6.53 -10.39
CA ILE A 128 -8.66 5.82 -11.66
C ILE A 128 -7.25 5.25 -11.73
N VAL A 129 -6.24 6.06 -11.37
CA VAL A 129 -4.84 5.63 -11.34
C VAL A 129 -4.66 4.44 -10.38
N LEU A 130 -5.27 4.50 -9.19
CA LEU A 130 -5.25 3.39 -8.24
C LEU A 130 -5.94 2.14 -8.79
N ALA A 131 -7.13 2.27 -9.39
CA ALA A 131 -7.84 1.13 -9.96
C ALA A 131 -7.03 0.45 -11.09
N VAL A 132 -6.43 1.24 -11.99
CA VAL A 132 -5.61 0.71 -13.09
C VAL A 132 -4.36 0.01 -12.55
N THR A 133 -3.63 0.63 -11.61
CA THR A 133 -2.43 0.03 -11.03
C THR A 133 -2.73 -1.27 -10.28
N ILE A 134 -3.79 -1.30 -9.46
CA ILE A 134 -4.29 -2.50 -8.78
C ILE A 134 -4.65 -3.61 -9.77
N THR A 135 -5.26 -3.25 -10.90
CA THR A 135 -5.62 -4.19 -11.97
C THR A 135 -4.38 -4.81 -12.60
N VAL A 136 -3.40 -3.99 -12.97
CA VAL A 136 -2.13 -4.46 -13.54
C VAL A 136 -1.41 -5.40 -12.56
N ILE A 137 -1.29 -5.01 -11.29
CA ILE A 137 -0.69 -5.84 -10.25
C ILE A 137 -1.43 -7.17 -10.10
N SER A 138 -2.76 -7.14 -10.06
CA SER A 138 -3.60 -8.34 -9.94
C SER A 138 -3.38 -9.32 -11.09
N VAL A 139 -3.27 -8.81 -12.33
CA VAL A 139 -3.02 -9.62 -13.53
C VAL A 139 -1.62 -10.25 -13.45
N VAL A 140 -0.59 -9.44 -13.19
CA VAL A 140 0.80 -9.92 -13.07
C VAL A 140 0.92 -10.96 -11.95
N GLN A 141 0.28 -10.73 -10.80
CA GLN A 141 0.25 -11.67 -9.68
C GLN A 141 -0.38 -13.00 -10.08
N TYR A 142 -1.51 -12.99 -10.78
CA TYR A 142 -2.22 -14.20 -11.23
C TYR A 142 -1.38 -15.01 -12.21
N TYR A 143 -0.79 -14.35 -13.21
CA TYR A 143 0.12 -15.01 -14.16
C TYR A 143 1.38 -15.55 -13.47
N GLY A 144 1.98 -14.78 -12.57
CA GLY A 144 3.13 -15.23 -11.78
C GLY A 144 2.80 -16.44 -10.90
N ALA A 145 1.60 -16.50 -10.32
CA ALA A 145 1.14 -17.66 -9.56
C ALA A 145 0.94 -18.90 -10.45
N TRP A 146 0.35 -18.73 -11.64
CA TRP A 146 0.26 -19.78 -12.65
C TRP A 146 1.62 -20.30 -13.09
N HIS A 147 2.58 -19.40 -13.32
CA HIS A 147 3.93 -19.78 -13.72
C HIS A 147 4.61 -20.60 -12.62
N ARG A 148 4.59 -20.13 -11.37
CA ARG A 148 5.12 -20.89 -10.23
C ARG A 148 4.49 -22.28 -10.10
N TYR A 149 3.17 -22.38 -10.23
CA TYR A 149 2.46 -23.67 -10.19
C TYR A 149 2.97 -24.64 -11.26
N ARG A 150 3.08 -24.17 -12.51
CA ARG A 150 3.59 -24.99 -13.63
C ARG A 150 5.03 -25.44 -13.39
N THR A 151 5.91 -24.52 -12.97
CA THR A 151 7.31 -24.83 -12.66
C THR A 151 7.42 -25.87 -11.54
N ALA A 152 6.54 -25.82 -10.53
CA ALA A 152 6.50 -26.81 -9.47
C ALA A 152 6.10 -28.21 -9.99
N ILE A 153 5.09 -28.29 -10.86
CA ILE A 153 4.69 -29.55 -11.51
C ILE A 153 5.84 -30.11 -12.35
N ASP A 154 6.48 -29.28 -13.17
CA ASP A 154 7.62 -29.71 -13.99
C ASP A 154 8.76 -30.25 -13.12
N HIS A 155 9.08 -29.57 -12.02
CA HIS A 155 10.06 -30.07 -11.06
C HIS A 155 9.64 -31.42 -10.44
N LEU A 156 8.37 -31.60 -10.06
CA LEU A 156 7.87 -32.85 -9.49
C LEU A 156 8.00 -34.04 -10.47
N VAL A 157 7.82 -33.81 -11.76
CA VAL A 157 8.00 -34.84 -12.81
C VAL A 157 9.46 -35.33 -12.87
N THR A 158 10.42 -34.42 -12.65
CA THR A 158 11.86 -34.79 -12.64
C THR A 158 12.26 -35.63 -11.42
N VAL A 159 11.54 -35.49 -10.31
CA VAL A 159 11.87 -36.19 -9.07
C VAL A 159 11.45 -37.67 -9.17
N PRO A 160 12.38 -38.62 -9.00
CA PRO A 160 12.10 -40.05 -9.24
C PRO A 160 10.98 -40.60 -8.34
N LYS A 161 10.87 -40.11 -7.10
CA LYS A 161 9.84 -40.52 -6.14
C LYS A 161 8.41 -40.31 -6.66
N TYR A 162 8.12 -39.17 -7.29
CA TYR A 162 6.78 -38.84 -7.77
C TYR A 162 6.53 -39.47 -9.15
N ARG A 163 7.56 -39.51 -9.99
CA ARG A 163 7.49 -40.18 -11.29
C ARG A 163 7.14 -41.66 -11.18
N LEU A 164 7.79 -42.38 -10.27
CA LEU A 164 7.51 -43.81 -10.05
C LEU A 164 6.05 -44.04 -9.61
N LYS A 165 5.58 -43.24 -8.65
CA LYS A 165 4.16 -43.29 -8.21
C LYS A 165 3.19 -43.01 -9.36
N ALA A 166 3.48 -42.01 -10.20
CA ALA A 166 2.64 -41.69 -11.34
C ALA A 166 2.60 -42.82 -12.38
N VAL A 167 3.74 -43.50 -12.63
CA VAL A 167 3.80 -44.67 -13.52
C VAL A 167 3.02 -45.85 -12.94
N GLU A 168 3.09 -46.09 -11.63
CA GLU A 168 2.33 -47.16 -10.96
C GLU A 168 0.82 -46.96 -11.12
N ILE A 169 0.35 -45.73 -10.92
CA ILE A 169 -1.06 -45.35 -11.10
C ILE A 169 -1.45 -45.48 -12.57
N ALA A 170 -0.65 -44.98 -13.50
CA ALA A 170 -0.90 -45.10 -14.94
C ALA A 170 -1.03 -46.58 -15.39
N ARG A 171 -0.27 -47.47 -14.76
CA ARG A 171 -0.35 -48.91 -14.99
C ARG A 171 -1.61 -49.52 -14.38
N ALA A 172 -2.00 -49.08 -13.18
CA ALA A 172 -3.23 -49.54 -12.52
C ALA A 172 -4.49 -49.16 -13.32
N ASP A 173 -4.52 -47.95 -13.90
CA ASP A 173 -5.65 -47.46 -14.70
C ASP A 173 -5.68 -48.04 -16.13
N GLY A 174 -4.71 -48.89 -16.50
CA GLY A 174 -4.62 -49.52 -17.82
C GLY A 174 -4.15 -48.58 -18.95
N PHE A 175 -3.81 -47.34 -18.63
CA PHE A 175 -3.32 -46.35 -19.60
C PHE A 175 -1.84 -46.51 -19.96
N TYR A 176 -1.07 -47.26 -19.17
CA TYR A 176 0.37 -47.48 -19.41
C TYR A 176 0.67 -48.89 -19.92
N ASN A 177 0.90 -49.02 -21.23
CA ASN A 177 1.24 -50.29 -21.86
C ASN A 177 2.65 -50.24 -22.51
N PRO A 178 3.70 -50.80 -21.87
CA PRO A 178 5.08 -50.71 -22.35
C PRO A 178 5.34 -51.42 -23.69
N SER A 179 4.38 -52.24 -24.14
CA SER A 179 4.44 -53.03 -25.38
C SER A 179 4.09 -52.26 -26.66
N ARG A 180 3.54 -51.03 -26.56
CA ARG A 180 3.17 -50.18 -27.72
C ARG A 180 4.37 -49.55 -28.46
N LYS A 181 5.60 -49.75 -27.98
CA LYS A 181 6.86 -49.27 -28.60
C LYS A 181 7.15 -49.79 -30.02
N ARG A 182 6.28 -50.63 -30.59
CA ARG A 182 6.44 -51.25 -31.90
C ARG A 182 5.83 -50.44 -33.05
N ASP A 183 5.07 -49.38 -32.76
CA ASP A 183 4.40 -48.56 -33.77
C ASP A 183 5.32 -47.43 -34.25
N ARG A 184 5.42 -47.24 -35.57
CA ARG A 184 6.33 -46.29 -36.23
C ARG A 184 5.84 -44.83 -36.13
N ARG A 185 5.09 -44.48 -35.08
CA ARG A 185 4.90 -43.07 -34.71
C ARG A 185 6.24 -42.49 -34.28
N ARG A 186 6.46 -41.21 -34.57
CA ARG A 186 7.74 -40.54 -34.31
C ARG A 186 8.03 -40.70 -32.82
N LYS A 187 9.10 -41.40 -32.45
CA LYS A 187 9.48 -41.77 -31.06
C LYS A 187 9.40 -40.61 -30.06
N GLU A 188 9.51 -39.39 -30.54
CA GLU A 188 9.41 -38.14 -29.81
C GLU A 188 7.96 -37.83 -29.37
N GLU A 189 6.98 -37.95 -30.28
CA GLU A 189 5.56 -37.74 -29.98
C GLU A 189 5.05 -38.71 -28.90
N LEU A 190 5.49 -39.98 -28.95
CA LEU A 190 5.14 -40.99 -27.94
C LEU A 190 5.72 -40.64 -26.55
N LYS A 191 6.91 -40.04 -26.50
CA LYS A 191 7.51 -39.60 -25.24
C LYS A 191 6.78 -38.39 -24.67
N ASP A 192 6.40 -37.45 -25.52
CA ASP A 192 5.65 -36.26 -25.11
C ASP A 192 4.25 -36.64 -24.60
N GLU A 193 3.60 -37.61 -25.25
CA GLU A 193 2.35 -38.20 -24.77
C GLU A 193 2.52 -38.83 -23.37
N GLU A 194 3.55 -39.66 -23.19
CA GLU A 194 3.88 -40.28 -21.89
C GLU A 194 4.17 -39.22 -20.80
N GLU A 195 4.98 -38.20 -21.11
CA GLU A 195 5.28 -37.12 -20.16
C GLU A 195 4.04 -36.27 -19.82
N SER A 196 3.15 -36.03 -20.79
CA SER A 196 1.90 -35.31 -20.56
C SER A 196 0.94 -36.10 -19.67
N LEU A 197 0.88 -37.43 -19.82
CA LEU A 197 0.12 -38.33 -18.96
C LEU A 197 0.66 -38.31 -17.53
N LEU A 198 1.98 -38.43 -17.37
CA LEU A 198 2.62 -38.37 -16.06
C LEU A 198 2.40 -37.02 -15.38
N ARG A 199 2.48 -35.90 -16.13
CA ARG A 199 2.15 -34.56 -15.62
C ARG A 199 0.73 -34.50 -15.05
N LYS A 200 -0.27 -34.99 -15.81
CA LYS A 200 -1.68 -34.99 -15.37
C LYS A 200 -1.90 -35.83 -14.11
N ILE A 201 -1.31 -37.03 -14.06
CA ILE A 201 -1.43 -37.90 -12.88
C ILE A 201 -0.81 -37.24 -11.66
N ILE A 202 0.36 -36.60 -11.81
CA ILE A 202 1.00 -35.85 -10.72
C ILE A 202 0.14 -34.65 -10.30
N GLU A 203 -0.47 -33.93 -11.25
CA GLU A 203 -1.35 -32.80 -10.98
C GLU A 203 -2.58 -33.20 -10.15
N GLU A 204 -3.17 -34.36 -10.43
CA GLU A 204 -4.35 -34.87 -9.73
C GLU A 204 -4.02 -35.46 -8.35
N GLN A 205 -2.88 -36.11 -8.21
CA GLN A 205 -2.52 -36.89 -7.01
C GLN A 205 -1.69 -36.11 -6.01
N VAL A 206 -0.90 -35.12 -6.46
CA VAL A 206 -0.02 -34.35 -5.58
C VAL A 206 -0.70 -33.05 -5.17
N ASP A 207 -1.12 -32.99 -3.91
CA ASP A 207 -1.62 -31.76 -3.29
C ASP A 207 -0.45 -30.78 -3.03
N ILE A 208 -0.18 -29.91 -4.00
CA ILE A 208 0.84 -28.86 -3.88
C ILE A 208 0.27 -27.72 -3.05
N ARG A 209 0.77 -27.58 -1.81
CA ARG A 209 0.34 -26.53 -0.87
C ARG A 209 1.27 -25.31 -0.89
N GLY A 210 0.76 -24.17 -0.43
CA GLY A 210 1.53 -22.94 -0.24
C GLY A 210 1.67 -22.09 -1.51
N GLY A 211 2.81 -21.39 -1.67
CA GLY A 211 3.04 -20.41 -2.74
C GLY A 211 3.12 -20.97 -4.17
N TYR A 212 3.12 -22.30 -4.29
CA TYR A 212 3.10 -23.09 -5.53
C TYR A 212 1.79 -23.85 -5.70
N SER A 213 0.75 -23.55 -4.92
CA SER A 213 -0.58 -24.17 -5.08
C SER A 213 -1.29 -23.66 -6.33
N ARG A 214 -2.33 -24.39 -6.76
CA ARG A 214 -3.14 -24.00 -7.91
C ARG A 214 -3.70 -22.58 -7.70
N PRO A 215 -3.46 -21.65 -8.63
CA PRO A 215 -3.87 -20.26 -8.45
C PRO A 215 -5.38 -20.16 -8.35
N SER A 216 -5.85 -19.62 -7.23
CA SER A 216 -7.27 -19.40 -6.98
C SER A 216 -7.64 -17.94 -7.18
N LEU A 217 -8.85 -17.68 -7.69
CA LEU A 217 -9.33 -16.31 -7.90
C LEU A 217 -9.43 -15.53 -6.58
N ARG A 218 -9.65 -16.21 -5.45
CA ARG A 218 -9.68 -15.60 -4.11
C ARG A 218 -8.33 -15.04 -3.65
N GLN A 219 -7.22 -15.44 -4.28
CA GLN A 219 -5.88 -14.92 -4.00
C GLN A 219 -5.53 -13.69 -4.83
N VAL A 220 -6.35 -13.34 -5.83
CA VAL A 220 -6.15 -12.15 -6.65
C VAL A 220 -6.47 -10.92 -5.82
N LEU A 221 -5.59 -9.92 -5.86
CA LEU A 221 -5.66 -8.74 -4.99
C LEU A 221 -7.00 -7.99 -5.11
N TRP A 222 -7.55 -7.83 -6.32
CA TRP A 222 -8.90 -7.28 -6.51
C TRP A 222 -9.99 -8.05 -5.76
N VAL A 223 -9.97 -9.37 -5.85
CA VAL A 223 -10.97 -10.23 -5.20
C VAL A 223 -10.77 -10.18 -3.68
N GLN A 224 -9.53 -10.15 -3.21
CA GLN A 224 -9.23 -9.96 -1.79
C GLN A 224 -9.76 -8.62 -1.28
N LEU A 225 -9.55 -7.53 -2.01
CA LEU A 225 -10.01 -6.19 -1.61
C LEU A 225 -11.54 -6.09 -1.55
N VAL A 226 -12.24 -6.75 -2.49
CA VAL A 226 -13.71 -6.84 -2.48
C VAL A 226 -14.22 -7.71 -1.33
N LEU A 227 -13.55 -8.81 -1.02
CA LEU A 227 -13.95 -9.73 0.06
C LEU A 227 -13.51 -9.25 1.45
N LEU A 228 -12.54 -8.33 1.53
CA LEU A 228 -11.95 -7.87 2.79
C LEU A 228 -12.99 -7.31 3.79
N PRO A 229 -13.96 -6.46 3.39
CA PRO A 229 -14.98 -5.99 4.32
C PRO A 229 -15.83 -7.14 4.89
N VAL A 230 -16.15 -8.12 4.04
CA VAL A 230 -16.95 -9.29 4.45
C VAL A 230 -16.17 -10.19 5.40
N THR A 231 -14.89 -10.45 5.10
CA THR A 231 -14.04 -11.28 5.98
C THR A 231 -13.76 -10.59 7.31
N LEU A 232 -13.54 -9.28 7.32
CA LEU A 232 -13.41 -8.49 8.55
C LEU A 232 -14.73 -8.48 9.35
N GLY A 233 -15.88 -8.34 8.69
CA GLY A 233 -17.18 -8.42 9.35
C GLY A 233 -17.42 -9.77 10.01
N HIS A 234 -17.14 -10.86 9.29
CA HIS A 234 -17.22 -12.21 9.83
C HIS A 234 -16.25 -12.42 11.00
N LEU A 235 -15.01 -11.93 10.90
CA LEU A 235 -14.04 -11.99 11.98
C LEU A 235 -14.51 -11.20 13.20
N ALA A 236 -15.01 -9.98 13.01
CA ALA A 236 -15.53 -9.14 14.08
C ALA A 236 -16.72 -9.81 14.78
N TRP A 237 -17.65 -10.42 14.02
CA TRP A 237 -18.74 -11.21 14.57
C TRP A 237 -18.24 -12.40 15.38
N TRP A 238 -17.29 -13.16 14.82
CA TRP A 238 -16.70 -14.30 15.50
C TRP A 238 -16.01 -13.90 16.81
N GLN A 239 -15.26 -12.78 16.80
CA GLN A 239 -14.61 -12.24 17.99
C GLN A 239 -15.61 -11.71 19.03
N ALA A 240 -16.65 -11.00 18.59
CA ALA A 240 -17.70 -10.52 19.48
C ALA A 240 -18.39 -11.71 20.16
N ARG A 241 -18.79 -12.72 19.38
CA ARG A 241 -19.36 -13.97 19.91
C ARG A 241 -18.40 -14.64 20.89
N TRP A 242 -17.10 -14.71 20.58
CA TRP A 242 -16.11 -15.29 21.46
C TRP A 242 -16.02 -14.54 22.80
N LEU A 243 -15.92 -13.21 22.74
CA LEU A 243 -15.87 -12.34 23.91
C LEU A 243 -17.11 -12.53 24.80
N PHE A 244 -18.30 -12.52 24.20
CA PHE A 244 -19.54 -12.74 24.94
C PHE A 244 -19.61 -14.12 25.58
N LYS A 245 -19.26 -15.19 24.85
CA LYS A 245 -19.41 -16.56 25.36
C LYS A 245 -18.35 -16.95 26.40
N PHE A 246 -17.08 -16.63 26.12
CA PHE A 246 -15.97 -17.15 26.90
C PHE A 246 -15.38 -16.14 27.87
N THR A 247 -15.39 -14.84 27.54
CA THR A 247 -14.83 -13.80 28.42
C THR A 247 -15.88 -13.25 29.39
N LEU A 248 -17.10 -13.00 28.93
CA LEU A 248 -18.19 -12.48 29.77
C LEU A 248 -19.08 -13.59 30.33
N GLY A 249 -19.38 -14.62 29.52
CA GLY A 249 -20.26 -15.72 29.90
C GLY A 249 -19.59 -16.88 30.65
N GLY A 250 -18.25 -16.90 30.73
CA GLY A 250 -17.50 -17.90 31.51
C GLY A 250 -17.71 -19.36 31.09
N GLN A 251 -18.16 -19.63 29.86
CA GLN A 251 -18.42 -21.00 29.40
C GLN A 251 -17.12 -21.82 29.27
N GLU A 252 -17.20 -23.12 29.53
CA GLU A 252 -16.07 -24.02 29.30
C GLU A 252 -15.73 -24.13 27.80
N LEU A 253 -14.43 -24.21 27.48
CA LEU A 253 -13.98 -24.34 26.10
C LEU A 253 -14.36 -25.71 25.52
N GLY A 254 -15.14 -25.67 24.44
CA GLY A 254 -15.45 -26.84 23.62
C GLY A 254 -14.24 -27.38 22.86
N PRO A 255 -14.38 -28.55 22.20
CA PRO A 255 -13.29 -29.19 21.47
C PRO A 255 -12.80 -28.32 20.29
N VAL A 256 -13.72 -27.69 19.56
CA VAL A 256 -13.40 -26.83 18.41
C VAL A 256 -12.62 -25.58 18.85
N GLU A 257 -13.01 -24.99 19.98
CA GLU A 257 -12.35 -23.81 20.53
C GLU A 257 -10.96 -24.13 21.08
N LYS A 258 -10.79 -25.32 21.69
CA LYS A 258 -9.48 -25.84 22.12
C LYS A 258 -8.55 -26.04 20.92
N GLU A 259 -9.03 -26.67 19.85
CA GLU A 259 -8.27 -26.85 18.61
C GLU A 259 -7.88 -25.50 17.99
N TYR A 260 -8.80 -24.52 17.96
CA TYR A 260 -8.51 -23.18 17.47
C TYR A 260 -7.36 -22.51 18.26
N LEU A 261 -7.37 -22.61 19.59
CA LEU A 261 -6.32 -22.04 20.44
C LEU A 261 -4.98 -22.74 20.25
N ILE A 262 -4.96 -24.08 20.17
CA ILE A 262 -3.74 -24.85 19.90
C ILE A 262 -3.15 -24.41 18.56
N ARG A 263 -3.97 -24.40 17.50
CA ARG A 263 -3.58 -23.96 16.17
C ARG A 263 -3.01 -22.53 16.19
N ARG A 264 -3.67 -21.62 16.92
CA ARG A 264 -3.23 -20.22 17.07
C ARG A 264 -1.90 -20.11 17.81
N HIS A 265 -1.69 -20.88 18.87
CA HIS A 265 -0.43 -20.91 19.60
C HIS A 265 0.73 -21.46 18.75
N MET A 266 0.45 -22.48 17.92
CA MET A 266 1.41 -23.07 17.00
C MET A 266 1.68 -22.21 15.76
N GLY A 267 0.85 -21.21 15.47
CA GLY A 267 0.98 -20.38 14.27
C GLY A 267 0.68 -21.13 12.97
N LEU A 268 -0.11 -22.21 13.03
CA LEU A 268 -0.45 -23.03 11.88
C LEU A 268 -1.66 -22.46 11.15
N SER A 269 -1.61 -22.47 9.81
CA SER A 269 -2.80 -22.22 9.00
C SER A 269 -3.82 -23.36 9.13
N GLN A 270 -5.09 -23.11 8.80
CA GLN A 270 -6.13 -24.16 8.83
C GLN A 270 -5.73 -25.38 8.00
N GLY A 271 -5.26 -25.17 6.78
CA GLY A 271 -4.84 -26.28 5.92
C GLY A 271 -3.61 -27.04 6.42
N GLN A 272 -2.71 -26.41 7.18
CA GLN A 272 -1.61 -27.13 7.83
C GLN A 272 -2.10 -27.96 9.02
N TRP A 273 -3.05 -27.44 9.78
CA TRP A 273 -3.67 -28.15 10.90
C TRP A 273 -4.43 -29.39 10.43
N ASP A 274 -5.23 -29.24 9.37
CA ASP A 274 -5.99 -30.34 8.77
C ASP A 274 -5.08 -31.39 8.09
N ALA A 275 -3.82 -31.03 7.80
CA ALA A 275 -2.81 -31.96 7.28
C ALA A 275 -2.28 -32.94 8.33
N LEU A 276 -2.39 -32.59 9.61
CA LEU A 276 -1.83 -33.37 10.70
C LEU A 276 -2.67 -34.63 10.92
N GLU A 277 -1.98 -35.73 11.22
CA GLU A 277 -2.64 -36.98 11.54
C GLU A 277 -3.57 -36.80 12.75
N ASP A 278 -4.74 -37.45 12.72
CA ASP A 278 -5.73 -37.35 13.80
C ASP A 278 -5.14 -37.72 15.16
N ARG A 279 -4.19 -38.67 15.18
CA ARG A 279 -3.47 -39.10 16.39
C ARG A 279 -2.63 -37.99 17.01
N GLU A 280 -1.97 -37.19 16.18
CA GLU A 280 -1.16 -36.05 16.63
C GLU A 280 -2.04 -34.95 17.19
N ARG A 281 -3.14 -34.62 16.50
CA ARG A 281 -4.13 -33.62 16.96
C ARG A 281 -4.74 -34.02 18.31
N GLN A 282 -5.10 -35.29 18.48
CA GLN A 282 -5.56 -35.81 19.77
C GLN A 282 -4.46 -35.79 20.84
N GLY A 283 -3.19 -36.00 20.47
CA GLY A 283 -2.04 -35.81 21.34
C GLY A 283 -1.99 -34.40 21.94
N PHE A 284 -2.12 -33.38 21.09
CA PHE A 284 -2.09 -31.98 21.55
C PHE A 284 -3.26 -31.61 22.47
N LEU A 285 -4.43 -32.19 22.23
CA LEU A 285 -5.58 -32.04 23.13
C LEU A 285 -5.33 -32.73 24.48
N ARG A 286 -4.74 -33.93 24.49
CA ARG A 286 -4.37 -34.62 25.75
C ARG A 286 -3.35 -33.83 26.56
N ASP A 287 -2.36 -33.23 25.90
CA ASP A 287 -1.32 -32.42 26.52
C ASP A 287 -1.80 -31.02 26.95
N GLN A 288 -3.06 -30.68 26.65
CA GLN A 288 -3.71 -29.41 26.98
C GLN A 288 -2.96 -28.18 26.45
N LEU A 289 -2.45 -28.28 25.22
CA LEU A 289 -1.64 -27.21 24.59
C LEU A 289 -2.43 -25.93 24.27
N TRP A 290 -3.75 -25.91 24.49
CA TRP A 290 -4.54 -24.68 24.43
C TRP A 290 -4.21 -23.73 25.60
N LEU A 291 -3.59 -24.22 26.67
CA LEU A 291 -3.06 -23.40 27.75
C LEU A 291 -1.68 -22.86 27.37
N LYS A 292 -1.53 -21.54 27.42
CA LYS A 292 -0.32 -20.85 26.96
C LYS A 292 0.95 -21.29 27.71
N ASP A 293 0.85 -21.56 29.00
CA ASP A 293 2.01 -21.97 29.81
C ASP A 293 2.46 -23.39 29.49
N LYS A 294 1.52 -24.32 29.33
CA LYS A 294 1.83 -25.69 28.87
C LYS A 294 2.42 -25.70 27.48
N PHE A 295 1.87 -24.87 26.58
CA PHE A 295 2.41 -24.73 25.23
C PHE A 295 3.86 -24.24 25.21
N LYS A 296 4.22 -23.26 26.05
CA LYS A 296 5.61 -22.77 26.13
C LYS A 296 6.58 -23.88 26.55
N VAL A 297 6.23 -24.65 27.58
CA VAL A 297 7.05 -25.77 28.07
C VAL A 297 7.20 -26.84 26.99
N TRP A 298 6.09 -27.21 26.34
CA TRP A 298 6.09 -28.17 25.23
C TRP A 298 6.97 -27.68 24.07
N LYS A 299 6.87 -26.40 23.70
CA LYS A 299 7.64 -25.81 22.61
C LYS A 299 9.13 -25.84 22.90
N GLN A 300 9.54 -25.47 24.12
CA GLN A 300 10.93 -25.54 24.57
C GLN A 300 11.47 -26.97 24.47
N ARG A 301 10.70 -27.95 24.96
CA ARG A 301 11.07 -29.36 24.87
C ARG A 301 11.25 -29.82 23.41
N GLN A 302 10.35 -29.44 22.51
CA GLN A 302 10.46 -29.79 21.10
C GLN A 302 11.67 -29.13 20.43
N GLU A 303 11.98 -27.88 20.77
CA GLU A 303 13.17 -27.18 20.28
C GLU A 303 14.46 -27.84 20.79
N GLU A 304 14.50 -28.29 22.04
CA GLU A 304 15.63 -29.02 22.63
C GLU A 304 15.80 -30.41 21.99
N GLU A 305 14.73 -31.18 21.82
CA GLU A 305 14.76 -32.49 21.14
C GLU A 305 15.23 -32.35 19.68
N MET A 306 14.72 -31.35 18.95
CA MET A 306 15.17 -31.02 17.60
C MET A 306 16.65 -30.62 17.58
N ARG A 307 17.09 -29.79 18.53
CA ARG A 307 18.48 -29.37 18.68
C ARG A 307 19.40 -30.55 18.99
N ALA A 308 18.96 -31.50 19.82
CA ALA A 308 19.69 -32.72 20.13
C ALA A 308 19.82 -33.64 18.90
N LYS A 309 18.71 -33.89 18.19
CA LYS A 309 18.72 -34.66 16.92
C LYS A 309 19.64 -34.04 15.87
N LEU A 310 19.58 -32.72 15.71
CA LEU A 310 20.50 -31.99 14.85
C LEU A 310 21.93 -32.18 15.34
N ALA A 311 22.20 -32.03 16.64
CA ALA A 311 23.52 -32.22 17.23
C ALA A 311 24.09 -33.62 17.02
N GLU A 312 23.25 -34.66 16.99
CA GLU A 312 23.63 -36.05 16.73
C GLU A 312 23.93 -36.32 15.26
N SER A 313 23.20 -35.65 14.35
CA SER A 313 23.32 -35.87 12.91
C SER A 313 24.75 -35.62 12.40
N ALA A 314 25.29 -36.59 11.65
CA ALA A 314 26.65 -36.50 11.10
C ALA A 314 26.82 -35.29 10.17
N ARG A 315 25.77 -34.93 9.43
CA ARG A 315 25.72 -33.76 8.53
C ARG A 315 25.87 -32.45 9.27
N TYR A 316 25.17 -32.28 10.39
CA TYR A 316 25.28 -31.06 11.21
C TYR A 316 26.60 -31.00 11.97
N LYS A 317 27.13 -32.14 12.45
CA LYS A 317 28.48 -32.22 13.02
C LYS A 317 29.55 -31.80 12.01
N SER A 318 29.43 -32.22 10.75
CA SER A 318 30.31 -31.82 9.65
C SER A 318 30.19 -30.32 9.34
N TYR A 319 28.97 -29.81 9.18
CA TYR A 319 28.70 -28.37 8.99
C TYR A 319 29.27 -27.50 10.12
N ARG A 320 29.12 -27.94 11.38
CA ARG A 320 29.67 -27.22 12.54
C ARG A 320 31.20 -27.18 12.54
N ARG A 321 31.87 -28.26 12.12
CA ARG A 321 33.34 -28.28 11.94
C ARG A 321 33.77 -27.36 10.79
N TYR A 322 33.05 -27.38 9.68
CA TYR A 322 33.29 -26.49 8.55
C TYR A 322 33.20 -25.01 8.97
N MET A 323 32.10 -24.61 9.64
CA MET A 323 31.90 -23.25 10.16
C MET A 323 32.94 -22.83 11.19
N LYS A 324 33.44 -23.77 12.02
CA LYS A 324 34.53 -23.49 12.97
C LYS A 324 35.86 -23.22 12.26
N ASN A 325 36.11 -23.89 11.14
CA ASN A 325 37.38 -23.80 10.41
C ASN A 325 37.39 -22.69 9.35
N HIS A 326 36.26 -22.37 8.74
CA HIS A 326 36.16 -21.43 7.60
C HIS A 326 35.35 -20.17 7.92
N GLY A 327 34.72 -20.08 9.10
CA GLY A 327 33.82 -19.00 9.45
C GLY A 327 32.52 -19.00 8.63
N PRO A 328 31.58 -18.08 8.90
CA PRO A 328 30.49 -17.81 7.98
C PRO A 328 31.08 -17.20 6.71
N GLY A 329 31.23 -17.99 5.64
CA GLY A 329 31.81 -17.52 4.39
C GLY A 329 31.13 -16.23 3.91
N GLN A 330 31.92 -15.18 3.69
CA GLN A 330 31.50 -14.08 2.83
C GLN A 330 31.36 -14.66 1.42
N ILE A 331 30.15 -14.65 0.88
CA ILE A 331 29.90 -14.92 -0.53
C ILE A 331 30.35 -13.65 -1.26
N SER A 332 31.58 -13.60 -1.77
CA SER A 332 31.95 -12.62 -2.80
C SER A 332 31.50 -13.15 -4.16
N PHE A 333 30.84 -12.31 -4.94
CA PHE A 333 30.30 -12.65 -6.27
C PHE A 333 31.36 -12.56 -7.39
N GLU A 334 32.64 -12.57 -7.05
CA GLU A 334 33.75 -12.54 -8.00
C GLU A 334 34.50 -13.87 -7.88
N ASP A 335 33.96 -14.91 -8.52
CA ASP A 335 34.68 -16.09 -9.04
C ASP A 335 33.80 -16.85 -10.03
#